data_AF-A0A9E7B985-F1
#
_entry.id   AF-A0A9E7B985-F1
#
_cell.length_a   1.000
_cell.length_b   1.000
_cell.length_c   1.000
_cell.angle_alpha   90.00
_cell.angle_beta   90.00
_cell.angle_gamma   90.00
#
_symmetry.space_group_name_H-M   'P 1'
#
loop_
_entity.id
_entity.type
_entity.pdbx_description
1 polymer ?
#
loop_
_entity_poly.entity_id
_entity_poly.type
_entity_poly.pdbx_seq_one_letter_code
_entity_poly.pdbx_strand_id
1 'polypeptide(L)' 'TGYRVGYKPAGGISKAKDALVYLSLIKDELGDRWLRPDLFRFGASSLLGDIERQLEHHLTGRYSAAYRHAAG' A
#
# COMPACT_ATOMS: atom_id res chain seq x y z
N THR A 1 -16.28 -7.15 -24.40
CA THR A 1 -14.95 -7.80 -24.33
C THR A 1 -14.71 -8.22 -22.89
N GLY A 2 -14.60 -9.52 -22.58
CA GLY A 2 -14.62 -10.05 -21.21
C GLY A 2 -13.28 -10.05 -20.47
N TYR A 3 -12.32 -9.21 -20.88
CA TYR A 3 -10.96 -9.23 -20.34
C TYR A 3 -10.85 -8.29 -19.13
N ARG A 4 -10.21 -8.77 -18.05
CA ARG A 4 -9.89 -7.95 -16.87
C ARG A 4 -8.46 -7.43 -16.99
N VAL A 5 -8.29 -6.12 -16.81
CA VAL A 5 -6.99 -5.45 -16.89
C VAL A 5 -6.61 -4.95 -15.50
N GLY A 6 -5.41 -5.29 -15.04
CA GLY A 6 -4.92 -4.87 -13.74
C GLY A 6 -4.47 -3.41 -13.71
N TYR A 7 -4.42 -2.83 -12.50
CA TYR A 7 -3.95 -1.48 -12.23
C TYR A 7 -2.71 -1.51 -11.32
N LYS A 8 -1.70 -0.70 -11.63
CA LYS A 8 -0.47 -0.59 -10.83
C LYS A 8 -0.10 0.88 -10.63
N PRO A 9 -0.53 1.54 -9.55
CA PRO A 9 -0.10 2.89 -9.26
C PRO A 9 1.37 2.89 -8.83
N ALA A 10 2.16 3.83 -9.34
CA ALA A 10 3.59 3.92 -9.09
C ALA A 10 4.06 5.38 -9.01
N GLY A 11 5.15 5.59 -8.26
CA GLY A 11 5.74 6.92 -8.04
C GLY A 11 5.06 7.70 -6.93
N GLY A 12 5.84 8.17 -5.94
CA GLY A 12 5.37 9.06 -4.87
C GLY A 12 4.57 8.42 -3.73
N ILE A 13 4.11 7.17 -3.88
CA ILE A 13 3.35 6.45 -2.85
C ILE A 13 4.32 5.95 -1.77
N SER A 14 4.49 6.74 -0.72
CA SER A 14 5.46 6.45 0.35
C SER A 14 4.82 6.31 1.73
N LYS A 15 3.53 6.58 1.87
CA LYS A 15 2.79 6.54 3.15
C LYS A 15 1.67 5.53 3.13
N ALA A 16 1.44 4.86 4.25
CA ALA A 16 0.31 3.94 4.43
C ALA A 16 -1.05 4.62 4.15
N LYS A 17 -1.18 5.91 4.50
CA LYS A 17 -2.39 6.70 4.22
C LYS A 17 -2.65 6.87 2.72
N ASP A 18 -1.61 7.11 1.92
CA ASP A 18 -1.75 7.26 0.47
C ASP A 18 -2.20 5.93 -0.16
N ALA A 19 -1.68 4.81 0.34
CA ALA A 19 -2.10 3.49 -0.11
C ALA A 19 -3.60 3.24 0.13
N LEU A 20 -4.16 3.70 1.26
CA LEU A 20 -5.59 3.60 1.54
C LEU A 20 -6.44 4.37 0.53
N VAL A 21 -5.99 5.54 0.07
CA VAL A 21 -6.70 6.32 -0.95
C VAL A 21 -6.85 5.52 -2.25
N TYR A 22 -5.76 4.88 -2.71
CA TYR A 22 -5.81 4.03 -3.91
C TYR A 22 -6.69 2.79 -3.71
N LEU A 23 -6.61 2.13 -2.55
CA LEU A 23 -7.43 0.95 -2.27
C LEU A 23 -8.92 1.30 -2.24
N SER A 24 -9.30 2.43 -1.63
CA SER A 24 -10.68 2.91 -1.62
C SER A 24 -11.16 3.24 -3.03
N LEU A 25 -10.37 3.99 -3.81
CA LEU A 25 -10.71 4.31 -5.20
C LEU A 25 -10.96 3.04 -6.03
N ILE A 26 -10.08 2.05 -5.94
CA ILE A 26 -10.22 0.81 -6.71
C ILE A 26 -11.43 0.00 -6.25
N LYS A 27 -11.69 -0.03 -4.94
CA LYS A 27 -12.87 -0.70 -4.41
C LYS A 27 -14.16 -0.05 -4.92
N ASP A 28 -14.24 1.27 -4.89
CA ASP A 28 -15.45 2.02 -5.22
C ASP A 28 -15.73 1.99 -6.73
N GLU A 29 -14.69 2.11 -7.56
CA GLU A 29 -14.85 2.18 -9.02
C GLU A 29 -14.89 0.79 -9.70
N LEU A 30 -14.14 -0.19 -9.19
CA LEU A 30 -13.94 -1.50 -9.86
C LEU A 30 -14.36 -2.71 -9.00
N GLY A 31 -14.71 -2.49 -7.73
CA GLY A 31 -15.14 -3.53 -6.81
C GLY A 31 -14.00 -4.39 -6.23
N ASP A 32 -14.36 -5.23 -5.25
CA ASP A 32 -13.42 -6.05 -4.48
C ASP A 32 -12.56 -6.99 -5.33
N ARG A 33 -13.02 -7.36 -6.53
CA ARG A 33 -12.25 -8.25 -7.39
C ARG A 33 -10.93 -7.61 -7.83
N TRP A 34 -10.91 -6.30 -8.05
CA TRP A 34 -9.70 -5.60 -8.45
C TRP A 34 -8.70 -5.40 -7.32
N LEU A 35 -9.09 -5.58 -6.05
CA LEU A 35 -8.17 -5.48 -4.91
C LEU A 35 -7.21 -6.67 -4.77
N ARG A 36 -7.33 -7.69 -5.62
CA ARG A 36 -6.48 -8.89 -5.53
C ARG A 36 -5.14 -8.67 -6.24
N PRO A 37 -4.06 -9.35 -5.80
CA PRO A 37 -2.69 -9.11 -6.31
C PRO A 37 -2.47 -9.33 -7.82
N ASP A 38 -3.38 -10.07 -8.47
CA ASP A 38 -3.35 -10.31 -9.92
C ASP A 38 -3.93 -9.14 -10.73
N LEU A 39 -4.74 -8.28 -10.09
CA LEU A 39 -5.39 -7.12 -10.69
C LEU A 39 -5.01 -5.78 -10.06
N PHE A 40 -4.33 -5.78 -8.91
CA PHE A 40 -3.82 -4.56 -8.28
C PHE A 40 -2.51 -4.78 -7.55
N ARG A 41 -1.54 -3.88 -7.77
CA ARG A 41 -0.28 -3.85 -7.02
C ARG A 41 0.26 -2.43 -6.86
N PHE A 42 0.91 -2.14 -5.74
CA PHE A 42 1.69 -0.91 -5.61
C PHE A 42 3.07 -1.06 -6.26
N GLY A 43 3.49 -0.05 -7.05
CA GLY A 43 4.88 0.17 -7.44
C GLY A 43 5.52 1.18 -6.52
N ALA A 44 6.05 0.75 -5.37
CA ALA A 44 6.64 1.62 -4.36
C ALA A 44 7.90 0.99 -3.76
N SER A 45 8.90 1.83 -3.43
CA SER A 45 10.12 1.41 -2.73
C SER A 45 10.04 1.64 -1.22
N SER A 46 9.55 2.81 -0.79
CA SER A 46 9.55 3.22 0.62
C SER A 46 8.25 2.91 1.38
N LEU A 47 7.18 2.49 0.69
CA LEU A 47 5.87 2.23 1.30
C LEU A 47 5.91 1.10 2.34
N LEU A 48 6.67 0.04 2.09
CA LEU A 48 6.75 -1.10 3.02
C LEU A 48 7.26 -0.65 4.40
N GLY A 49 8.37 0.07 4.42
CA GLY A 49 8.94 0.57 5.68
C GLY A 49 8.01 1.55 6.40
N ASP A 50 7.17 2.31 5.68
CA ASP A 50 6.14 3.13 6.34
C ASP A 50 5.07 2.28 7.00
N ILE A 51 4.56 1.25 6.31
CA ILE A 51 3.55 0.31 6.85
C ILE A 51 4.09 -0.42 8.08
N GLU A 52 5.32 -0.95 8.03
CA GLU A 52 5.96 -1.64 9.17
C GLU A 52 6.05 -0.73 10.40
N ARG A 53 6.45 0.54 10.21
CA ARG A 53 6.49 1.52 11.30
C ARG A 53 5.12 1.81 11.89
N GLN A 54 4.08 1.92 11.07
CA GLN A 54 2.72 2.13 11.55
C GLN A 54 2.21 0.92 12.35
N LEU A 55 2.52 -0.29 11.91
CA LEU A 55 2.17 -1.52 12.63
C LEU A 55 2.92 -1.66 13.96
N GLU A 56 4.22 -1.40 14.00
CA GLU A 56 5.00 -1.40 15.25
C GLU A 56 4.47 -0.37 16.24
N HIS A 57 4.18 0.85 15.77
CA HIS A 57 3.61 1.90 16.61
C HIS A 57 2.22 1.50 17.13
N HIS A 58 1.37 0.91 16.30
CA HIS A 58 0.04 0.44 16.71
C HIS A 58 0.12 -0.65 17.79
N LEU A 59 1.08 -1.58 17.67
CA LEU A 59 1.24 -2.69 18.62
C LEU A 59 1.93 -2.28 19.93
N THR A 60 2.90 -1.35 19.88
CA THR A 60 3.80 -1.08 21.00
C THR A 60 3.61 0.30 21.65
N GLY A 61 2.88 1.20 20.98
CA GLY A 61 2.74 2.60 21.39
C GLY A 61 4.03 3.43 21.29
N ARG A 62 5.09 2.89 20.68
CA ARG A 62 6.38 3.57 20.50
C ARG A 62 6.63 3.84 19.03
N TYR A 63 7.19 5.01 18.71
CA TYR A 63 7.69 5.26 17.36
C TYR A 63 8.86 4.33 17.07
N SER A 64 8.80 3.60 15.96
CA SER A 64 9.93 2.81 15.48
C SER A 64 11.16 3.69 15.35
N ALA A 65 12.29 3.23 15.89
CA ALA A 65 13.57 3.88 15.61
C ALA A 65 13.92 3.73 14.13
N ALA A 66 14.55 4.74 13.54
CA ALA A 66 14.82 4.82 12.10
C ALA A 66 15.69 3.66 11.54
N TYR A 67 16.38 2.92 12.41
CA TYR A 67 17.26 1.80 12.05
C TYR A 67 16.60 0.40 12.20
N ARG A 68 15.37 0.31 12.73
CA ARG A 68 14.73 -1.00 12.97
C ARG A 68 14.12 -1.64 11.73
N HIS A 69 13.80 -0.82 10.73
CA HIS A 69 13.32 -1.29 9.43
C HIS A 69 14.37 -0.91 8.40
N ALA A 70 14.65 -1.81 7.45
CA ALA A 70 15.62 -1.53 6.41
C ALA A 70 15.21 -0.26 5.65
N ALA A 71 16.17 0.63 5.41
CA ALA A 71 15.98 1.72 4.46
C ALA A 71 15.84 1.11 3.07
N GLY A 72 14.58 1.03 2.59
CA GLY A 72 14.27 0.66 1.21
C GLY A 72 14.70 1.73 0.21
#